data_AF-M0E1P5-F1
#
_entry.id   AF-M0E1P5-F1
#
_cell.length_a   1.000
_cell.length_b   1.000
_cell.length_c   1.000
_cell.angle_alpha   90.00
_cell.angle_beta   90.00
_cell.angle_gamma   90.00
#
_symmetry.space_group_name_H-M   'P 1'
#
loop_
_entity.id
_entity.type
_entity.pdbx_description
1 polymer ?
#
loop_
_entity_poly.entity_id
_entity_poly.type
_entity_poly.pdbx_seq_one_letter_code
_entity_poly.pdbx_strand_id
1 'polypeptide(L)' 'MMRAHYDNRTKYIWDILGNIQKYKLMFDDPCYQELVEERSGNLDDESEFFNVGMEEYRRQLKTRTVDNAVMEDLEDLGYL' A
#
# COMPACT_ATOMS: atom_id res chain seq x y z
N MET A 1 -9.70 -0.52 1.55
CA MET A 1 -8.60 -0.72 0.58
C MET A 1 -7.58 0.37 0.83
N MET A 2 -6.30 0.02 0.81
CA MET A 2 -5.20 0.95 1.10
C MET A 2 -4.13 0.78 0.03
N ARG A 3 -3.40 1.85 -0.24
CA ARG A 3 -2.24 1.85 -1.14
C ARG A 3 -1.07 2.42 -0.37
N ALA A 4 0.11 1.85 -0.56
CA ALA A 4 1.31 2.30 0.12
C ALA A 4 2.42 2.64 -0.88
N HIS A 5 3.17 3.70 -0.57
CA HIS A 5 4.43 4.05 -1.23
C HIS A 5 5.55 4.01 -0.19
N TYR A 6 6.67 3.41 -0.54
CA TYR A 6 7.85 3.32 0.31
C TYR A 6 8.97 4.15 -0.33
N ASP A 7 9.42 5.18 0.37
CA ASP A 7 10.58 5.99 0.02
C ASP A 7 11.62 5.90 1.13
N ASN A 8 12.60 5.01 0.93
CA ASN A 8 13.71 4.78 1.85
C ASN A 8 13.24 4.56 3.30
N ARG A 9 13.32 5.61 4.13
CA ARG A 9 12.96 5.59 5.56
C ARG A 9 11.52 6.03 5.83
N THR A 10 10.73 6.23 4.78
CA THR A 10 9.38 6.78 4.87
C THR A 10 8.40 5.86 4.16
N LYS A 11 7.24 5.65 4.77
CA LYS A 11 6.12 4.96 4.17
C LYS A 11 4.91 5.89 4.19
N TYR A 12 4.29 6.05 3.04
CA TYR A 12 3.03 6.77 2.88
C TYR A 12 1.92 5.76 2.64
N ILE A 13 0.79 5.91 3.33
CA ILE A 13 -0.41 5.09 3.13
C ILE A 13 -1.55 6.02 2.77
N TRP A 14 -2.24 5.72 1.67
CA TRP A 14 -3.51 6.32 1.30
C TRP A 14 -4.62 5.29 1.51
N ASP A 15 -5.68 5.70 2.21
CA ASP A 15 -6.88 4.88 2.35
C ASP A 15 -8.01 5.33 1.43
N ILE A 16 -9.05 4.51 1.33
CA ILE A 16 -10.23 4.80 0.50
C ILE A 16 -11.10 5.94 1.04
N LEU A 17 -10.88 6.36 2.29
CA LEU A 17 -11.60 7.46 2.92
C LEU A 17 -10.93 8.82 2.68
N GLY A 18 -9.77 8.83 2.00
CA GLY A 18 -9.00 10.04 1.73
C GLY A 18 -8.04 10.41 2.86
N ASN A 19 -7.78 9.50 3.81
CA ASN A 19 -6.75 9.72 4.81
C ASN A 19 -5.38 9.37 4.25
N ILE A 20 -4.40 10.16 4.66
CA ILE A 20 -2.99 9.96 4.35
C ILE A 20 -2.24 9.81 5.67
N GLN A 21 -1.54 8.69 5.80
CA GLN A 21 -0.69 8.40 6.94
C GLN A 21 0.76 8.32 6.48
N LYS A 22 1.65 9.00 7.21
CA LYS A 22 3.09 8.96 6.99
C LYS A 22 3.76 8.29 8.17
N TYR A 23 4.56 7.28 7.86
CA TYR A 23 5.34 6.52 8.82
C TYR A 23 6.83 6.71 8.57
N LYS A 24 7.59 6.75 9.66
CA LYS A 24 9.04 6.58 9.64
C LYS A 24 9.35 5.10 9.87
N LEU A 25 10.18 4.55 9.00
CA LEU A 25 10.62 3.16 9.03
C LEU A 25 11.98 3.07 9.74
N MET A 26 12.11 2.11 10.64
CA MET A 26 13.36 1.80 11.32
C MET A 26 13.96 0.54 10.69
N PHE A 27 15.04 0.71 9.92
CA PHE A 27 15.68 -0.43 9.24
C PHE A 27 16.31 -1.43 10.23
N ASP A 28 16.74 -0.94 11.39
CA ASP A 28 17.33 -1.76 12.44
C ASP A 28 16.27 -2.54 13.25
N ASP A 29 14.99 -2.19 13.10
CA ASP A 29 13.86 -2.87 13.72
C ASP A 29 12.70 -2.98 12.71
N PRO A 30 12.73 -3.98 11.81
CA PRO A 30 11.84 -4.05 10.64
C PRO A 30 10.36 -4.23 10.99
N CYS A 31 10.05 -4.64 12.22
CA CYS A 31 8.68 -4.76 12.71
C CYS A 31 8.16 -3.45 13.32
N TYR A 32 9.04 -2.46 13.51
CA TYR A 32 8.69 -1.18 14.11
C TYR A 32 8.56 -0.07 13.05
N GLN A 33 7.44 0.66 13.15
CA GLN A 33 7.19 1.86 12.36
C GLN A 33 6.56 2.91 13.28
N GLU A 34 6.99 4.16 13.12
CA GLU A 34 6.50 5.29 13.91
C GLU A 34 5.56 6.13 13.04
N LEU A 35 4.33 6.36 13.50
CA LEU A 35 3.41 7.28 12.83
C LEU A 35 3.89 8.72 13.05
N VAL A 36 4.27 9.39 11.97
CA VAL A 36 4.80 10.76 11.99
C VAL A 36 3.69 11.78 11.73
N GLU A 37 2.77 11.43 10.84
CA GLU A 37 1.71 12.34 10.41
C GLU A 37 0.48 11.55 10.00
N GLU A 38 -0.69 12.08 10.36
CA GLU A 38 -1.99 11.64 9.88
C GLU A 38 -2.80 12.87 9.51
N ARG A 39 -3.27 12.93 8.27
CA ARG A 39 -4.08 14.04 7.77
C ARG A 39 -5.15 13.55 6.82
N SER A 40 -6.25 14.30 6.73
CA SER A 40 -7.15 14.19 5.59
C SER A 40 -6.48 14.86 4.40
N GLY A 41 -6.32 14.12 3.30
CA GLY A 41 -5.68 14.58 2.08
C GLY A 41 -6.63 14.54 0.90
N ASN A 42 -6.18 15.16 -0.20
CA ASN A 42 -6.86 15.00 -1.48
C ASN A 42 -6.23 13.83 -2.23
N LEU A 43 -7.02 13.13 -3.04
CA LEU A 43 -6.51 12.04 -3.89
C LEU A 43 -5.37 12.52 -4.82
N ASP A 44 -5.30 13.81 -5.15
CA ASP A 44 -4.21 14.39 -5.93
C ASP A 44 -2.83 14.26 -5.26
N ASP A 45 -2.75 14.10 -3.93
CA ASP A 45 -1.48 13.85 -3.24
C ASP A 45 -0.83 12.51 -3.66
N GLU A 46 -1.62 11.57 -4.19
CA GLU A 46 -1.10 10.28 -4.66
C GLU A 46 -0.54 10.36 -6.09
N SER A 47 -0.90 11.41 -6.84
CA SER A 47 -0.56 11.56 -8.26
C SER A 47 0.94 11.77 -8.52
N GLU A 48 1.68 12.25 -7.51
CA GLU A 48 3.14 12.34 -7.57
C GLU A 48 3.80 10.96 -7.62
N PHE A 49 3.20 9.96 -6.97
CA PHE A 49 3.76 8.61 -6.85
C PHE A 49 3.13 7.61 -7.81
N PHE A 50 1.91 7.89 -8.28
CA PHE A 50 1.11 6.94 -9.02
C PHE A 50 0.41 7.59 -10.21
N ASN A 51 0.53 6.95 -11.38
CA ASN A 51 -0.06 7.44 -12.63
C ASN A 51 -1.59 7.28 -12.71
N VAL A 52 -2.19 6.57 -11.75
CA VAL A 52 -3.63 6.28 -11.73
C VAL A 52 -4.16 6.52 -10.32
N GLY A 53 -5.31 7.17 -10.23
CA GLY A 53 -5.99 7.43 -8.97
C GLY A 53 -6.57 6.16 -8.34
N MET A 54 -6.89 6.24 -7.05
CA MET A 54 -7.33 5.11 -6.23
C MET A 54 -8.56 4.36 -6.79
N GLU A 55 -9.52 5.08 -7.37
CA GLU A 55 -10.72 4.49 -7.99
C GLU A 55 -10.38 3.69 -9.25
N GLU A 56 -9.46 4.17 -10.08
CA GLU A 56 -8.99 3.43 -11.26
C GLU A 56 -8.19 2.19 -10.83
N TYR A 57 -7.30 2.35 -9.85
CA TYR A 57 -6.52 1.25 -9.27
C TYR A 57 -7.44 0.14 -8.73
N ARG A 58 -8.54 0.50 -8.05
CA ARG A 58 -9.56 -0.45 -7.58
C ARG A 58 -10.20 -1.26 -8.70
N ARG A 59 -10.44 -0.66 -9.86
CA ARG A 59 -11.03 -1.35 -11.03
C ARG A 59 -10.06 -2.40 -11.61
N GLN A 60 -8.77 -2.08 -11.64
CA GLN A 60 -7.73 -2.99 -12.15
C GLN A 60 -7.49 -4.21 -11.25
N LEU A 61 -7.69 -4.10 -9.92
CA LEU A 61 -7.52 -5.25 -9.02
C LEU A 61 -8.56 -6.35 -9.23
N LYS A 62 -9.79 -6.00 -9.64
CA LYS A 62 -10.84 -7.00 -9.88
C LYS A 62 -10.56 -7.92 -11.07
N THR A 63 -9.57 -7.60 -11.89
CA THR A 63 -9.25 -8.32 -13.14
C THR A 63 -8.03 -9.22 -13.03
N ARG A 64 -7.31 -9.22 -11.90
CA ARG A 64 -6.16 -10.12 -11.71
C ARG A 64 -6.60 -11.41 -11.04
N THR A 65 -6.65 -12.47 -11.83
CA THR A 65 -6.69 -13.85 -11.34
C THR A 65 -5.27 -14.29 -11.05
N VAL A 66 -5.06 -14.89 -9.87
CA VAL A 66 -3.80 -15.56 -9.52
C VAL A 66 -3.83 -16.92 -10.22
N ASP A 67 -2.75 -17.30 -10.89
CA ASP A 67 -2.68 -18.62 -11.51
C ASP A 67 -2.52 -19.73 -10.45
N ASN A 68 -2.75 -20.98 -10.86
CA ASN A 68 -2.73 -22.10 -9.92
C ASN A 68 -1.33 -22.36 -9.33
N ALA A 69 -0.26 -22.02 -10.04
CA ALA A 69 1.10 -22.23 -9.55
C ALA A 69 1.41 -21.28 -8.38
N VAL A 70 1.01 -20.01 -8.51
CA VAL A 70 1.15 -19.03 -7.44
C VAL A 70 0.25 -19.37 -6.25
N MET A 71 -0.92 -19.99 -6.46
CA MET A 71 -1.75 -20.46 -5.34
C MET A 71 -1.08 -21.60 -4.55
N GLU A 72 -0.44 -22.54 -5.22
CA GLU A 72 0.30 -23.64 -4.58
C GLU A 72 1.50 -23.12 -3.77
N ASP A 73 2.26 -22.18 -4.34
CA ASP A 73 3.36 -21.50 -3.63
C ASP A 73 2.87 -20.77 -2.36
N LEU A 74 1.67 -20.17 -2.39
CA LEU A 74 1.09 -19.47 -1.24
C LEU A 74 0.65 -20.42 -0.13
N GLU A 75 0.14 -21.60 -0.47
CA GLU A 75 -0.22 -22.67 0.49
C GLU A 75 1.05 -23.23 1.16
N ASP A 76 2.09 -23.52 0.37
CA ASP A 76 3.37 -24.03 0.88
C ASP A 76 4.06 -23.04 1.84
N LEU A 77 3.93 -21.74 1.55
CA LEU A 77 4.44 -20.68 2.41
C LEU A 77 3.54 -20.37 3.63
N GLY A 78 2.37 -21.01 3.74
CA GLY A 78 1.44 -20.86 4.87
C GLY A 78 0.65 -19.55 4.87
N TYR A 79 0.47 -18.93 3.70
CA TYR A 79 -0.33 -17.71 3.53
C TYR A 79 -1.82 -17.99 3.19
N LEU A 80 -2.15 -19.25 2.88
CA LEU A 80 -3.52 -19.79 2.71
C LEU A 80 -3.81 -20.80 3.82
#